data_AF-A0A222P6M2-F1
#
_entry.id   AF-A0A222P6M2-F1
#
_cell.length_a   1.000
_cell.length_b   1.000
_cell.length_c   1.000
_cell.angle_alpha   90.00
_cell.angle_beta   90.00
_cell.angle_gamma   90.00
#
_symmetry.space_group_name_H-M   'P 1'
#
loop_
_entity.id
_entity.type
_entity.pdbx_description
1 polymer ?
#
loop_
_entity_poly.entity_id
_entity_poly.type
_entity_poly.pdbx_seq_one_letter_code
_entity_poly.pdbx_strand_id
1 'polypeptide(L)'
;MKINFFGTTSTESFKTLKLPERICIHILSFIEPNNLDRLMLVSQTWKELIKKTKSHMALMPSIKRIPLLEPYDLGQLGIYPLSGGMTNCTFKIRLRKKNRWVLRVPGEGSTVFVDRKIEANNARQAANLHINVAIDFFDPHDGLQLTRYLNNNRTLEEELKTNPLILKAVAAVLKSLHNSTPFPNEVNLFRRNKELMAVLKNKHAKLLPMDVESVETVMEQIQTLTNNYTIPLSPCHNDVTASNFLVSENPETQEKWVKLLDFELSANNDRACDIAYLFWDADLSPQHTELFVESYFGQCNETVLSWLYLYKPVIGWWYTIWSWTQIANNANACAPEAYMELATRSYEKTKNYLKTEEFKTAFNFIESETQSASFTGLRHF
;
A
#
# COMPACT_ATOMS: atom_id res chain seq x y z
N MET A 1 45.52 -7.46 18.12
CA MET A 1 44.24 -8.16 17.82
C MET A 1 43.96 -8.01 16.32
N LYS A 2 43.99 -9.08 15.53
CA LYS A 2 43.67 -9.03 14.09
C LYS A 2 42.15 -8.98 13.94
N ILE A 3 41.62 -7.88 13.39
CA ILE A 3 40.21 -7.68 13.10
C ILE A 3 40.00 -8.00 11.62
N ASN A 4 39.01 -8.83 11.30
CA ASN A 4 38.69 -9.24 9.93
C ASN A 4 37.30 -8.76 9.54
N PHE A 5 37.13 -8.34 8.28
CA PHE A 5 35.81 -7.96 7.74
C PHE A 5 34.80 -9.11 7.79
N PHE A 6 35.24 -10.36 7.59
CA PHE A 6 34.34 -11.52 7.46
C PHE A 6 34.58 -12.64 8.48
N GLY A 7 35.61 -12.53 9.32
CA GLY A 7 36.06 -13.62 10.22
C GLY A 7 36.87 -14.70 9.49
N THR A 8 37.41 -15.68 10.23
CA THR A 8 38.07 -16.88 9.69
C THR A 8 37.31 -18.15 10.10
N THR A 9 37.24 -19.16 9.23
CA THR A 9 36.68 -20.50 9.51
C THR A 9 37.72 -21.48 10.08
N SER A 10 38.94 -21.03 10.36
CA SER A 10 40.03 -21.91 10.79
C SER A 10 39.80 -22.46 12.22
N THR A 11 40.05 -23.75 12.38
CA THR A 11 40.00 -24.54 13.62
C THR A 11 41.09 -24.20 14.65
N GLU A 12 41.86 -23.13 14.44
CA GLU A 12 42.90 -22.68 15.36
C GLU A 12 42.36 -21.66 16.38
N SER A 13 42.91 -21.75 17.59
CA SER A 13 42.49 -21.17 18.88
C SER A 13 42.38 -19.63 18.99
N PHE A 14 42.42 -18.90 17.88
CA PHE A 14 42.25 -17.44 17.84
C PHE A 14 40.94 -17.08 17.12
N LYS A 15 39.85 -16.91 17.87
CA LYS A 15 38.60 -16.30 17.36
C LYS A 15 38.91 -14.87 16.89
N THR A 16 39.12 -14.69 15.58
CA THR A 16 39.23 -13.34 15.00
C THR A 16 37.86 -12.67 15.10
N LEU A 17 37.79 -11.50 15.74
CA LEU A 17 36.53 -10.77 15.84
C LEU A 17 36.14 -10.25 14.45
N LYS A 18 34.94 -10.67 14.01
CA LYS A 18 34.29 -10.20 12.80
C LYS A 18 33.73 -8.81 13.02
N LEU A 19 34.03 -7.88 12.12
CA LEU A 19 33.41 -6.56 12.14
C LEU A 19 31.89 -6.68 11.91
N PRO A 20 31.06 -5.98 12.71
CA PRO A 20 29.64 -5.89 12.40
C PRO A 20 29.43 -5.29 11.02
N GLU A 21 28.51 -5.83 10.22
CA GLU A 21 28.26 -5.40 8.83
C GLU A 21 28.11 -3.87 8.69
N ARG A 22 27.40 -3.22 9.62
CA ARG A 22 27.24 -1.76 9.65
C ARG A 22 28.57 -0.98 9.71
N ILE A 23 29.56 -1.51 10.44
CA ILE A 23 30.88 -0.89 10.55
C ILE A 23 31.64 -1.07 9.25
N CYS A 24 31.52 -2.25 8.62
CA CYS A 24 32.08 -2.48 7.29
C CYS A 24 31.50 -1.50 6.26
N ILE A 25 30.18 -1.34 6.23
CA ILE A 25 29.49 -0.38 5.34
C ILE A 25 30.00 1.05 5.59
N HIS A 26 30.14 1.46 6.84
CA HIS A 26 30.64 2.78 7.19
C HIS A 26 32.09 3.00 6.73
N ILE A 27 32.99 2.05 6.97
CA ILE A 27 34.38 2.13 6.48
C ILE A 27 34.40 2.25 4.96
N LEU A 28 33.60 1.44 4.27
CA LEU A 28 33.54 1.43 2.80
C LEU A 28 32.93 2.71 2.23
N SER A 29 32.09 3.42 2.99
CA SER A 29 31.50 4.69 2.55
C SER A 29 32.52 5.82 2.39
N PHE A 30 33.75 5.68 2.94
CA PHE A 30 34.85 6.63 2.74
C PHE A 30 35.69 6.34 1.50
N ILE A 31 35.44 5.23 0.79
CA ILE A 31 36.19 4.87 -0.42
C ILE A 31 35.53 5.54 -1.63
N GLU A 32 36.35 6.09 -2.53
CA GLU A 32 35.89 6.67 -3.78
C GLU A 32 35.11 5.65 -4.64
N PRO A 33 34.02 6.07 -5.33
CA PRO A 33 33.13 5.17 -6.07
C PRO A 33 33.84 4.20 -7.03
N ASN A 34 34.83 4.70 -7.80
CA ASN A 34 35.58 3.90 -8.77
C ASN A 34 36.41 2.79 -8.10
N ASN A 35 36.95 3.06 -6.91
CA ASN A 35 37.71 2.07 -6.14
C ASN A 35 36.78 1.09 -5.43
N LEU A 36 35.58 1.54 -5.04
CA LEU A 36 34.54 0.71 -4.45
C LEU A 36 34.06 -0.37 -5.42
N ASP A 37 33.93 -0.05 -6.72
CA ASP A 37 33.54 -1.02 -7.76
C ASP A 37 34.56 -2.14 -7.96
N ARG A 38 35.85 -1.83 -7.87
CA ARG A 38 36.92 -2.83 -7.99
C ARG A 38 36.84 -3.89 -6.88
N LEU A 39 36.38 -3.51 -5.68
CA LEU A 39 36.21 -4.43 -4.57
C LEU A 39 35.12 -5.47 -4.82
N MET A 40 34.17 -5.22 -5.73
CA MET A 40 33.15 -6.20 -6.11
C MET A 40 33.73 -7.45 -6.78
N LEU A 41 34.95 -7.37 -7.32
CA LEU A 41 35.64 -8.48 -7.98
C LEU A 41 36.35 -9.42 -7.00
N VAL A 42 36.46 -9.05 -5.71
CA VAL A 42 37.22 -9.83 -4.72
C VAL A 42 36.50 -11.12 -4.34
N SER A 43 35.19 -11.05 -4.07
CA SER A 43 34.35 -12.22 -3.80
C SER A 43 32.86 -11.84 -3.88
N GLN A 44 31.99 -12.85 -3.88
CA GLN A 44 30.53 -12.64 -3.82
C GLN A 44 30.11 -11.88 -2.53
N THR A 45 30.73 -12.18 -1.39
CA THR A 45 30.47 -11.47 -0.13
C THR A 45 30.84 -9.99 -0.22
N TRP A 46 31.98 -9.67 -0.85
CA TRP A 46 32.36 -8.29 -1.11
C TRP A 46 31.37 -7.61 -2.05
N LYS A 47 31.00 -8.27 -3.15
CA LYS A 47 30.00 -7.77 -4.11
C LYS A 47 28.69 -7.37 -3.43
N GLU A 48 28.16 -8.20 -2.53
CA GLU A 48 26.95 -7.92 -1.76
C GLU A 48 27.13 -6.75 -0.79
N LEU A 49 28.25 -6.72 -0.06
CA LEU A 49 28.57 -5.65 0.88
C LEU A 49 28.74 -4.29 0.17
N ILE A 50 29.38 -4.27 -1.01
CA ILE A 50 29.51 -3.06 -1.83
C ILE A 50 28.14 -2.60 -2.33
N LYS A 51 27.29 -3.50 -2.83
CA LYS A 51 25.92 -3.16 -3.23
C LYS A 51 25.12 -2.52 -2.09
N LYS A 52 25.17 -3.11 -0.89
CA LYS A 52 24.56 -2.54 0.32
C LYS A 52 25.14 -1.17 0.66
N THR A 53 26.47 -1.02 0.59
CA THR A 53 27.15 0.25 0.88
C THR A 53 26.67 1.35 -0.07
N LYS A 54 26.66 1.10 -1.38
CA LYS A 54 26.15 2.04 -2.38
C LYS A 54 24.69 2.41 -2.15
N SER A 55 23.85 1.42 -1.88
CA SER A 55 22.43 1.64 -1.57
C SER A 55 22.24 2.51 -0.32
N HIS A 56 22.97 2.24 0.76
CA HIS A 56 22.87 3.03 2.00
C HIS A 56 23.40 4.45 1.81
N MET A 57 24.49 4.64 1.07
CA MET A 57 25.03 5.97 0.75
C MET A 57 24.02 6.79 -0.06
N ALA A 58 23.33 6.18 -1.03
CA ALA A 58 22.31 6.85 -1.83
C ALA A 58 21.11 7.35 -0.98
N LEU A 59 20.84 6.75 0.17
CA LEU A 59 19.78 7.18 1.09
C LEU A 59 20.20 8.34 1.99
N MET A 60 21.51 8.57 2.18
CA MET A 60 21.99 9.57 3.14
C MET A 60 21.49 11.00 2.86
N PRO A 61 21.43 11.51 1.62
CA PRO A 61 20.86 12.82 1.34
C PRO A 61 19.43 12.97 1.87
N SER A 62 18.58 11.95 1.68
CA SER A 62 17.21 11.93 2.21
C SER A 62 17.19 11.81 3.74
N ILE A 63 18.03 10.94 4.32
CA ILE A 63 18.13 10.78 5.78
C ILE A 63 18.53 12.10 6.46
N LYS A 64 19.48 12.85 5.88
CA LYS A 64 19.95 14.13 6.43
C LYS A 64 18.91 15.23 6.40
N ARG A 65 17.86 15.12 5.57
CA ARG A 65 16.72 16.05 5.61
C ARG A 65 15.82 15.84 6.83
N ILE A 66 15.94 14.72 7.54
CA ILE A 66 15.08 14.37 8.66
C ILE A 66 15.76 14.81 9.98
N PRO A 67 15.22 15.80 10.72
CA PRO A 67 15.89 16.36 11.90
C PRO A 67 16.26 15.33 12.97
N LEU A 68 15.45 14.28 13.14
CA LEU A 68 15.70 13.20 14.09
C LEU A 68 16.89 12.28 13.70
N LEU A 69 17.25 12.24 12.42
CA LEU A 69 18.29 11.37 11.88
C LEU A 69 19.52 12.13 11.38
N GLU A 70 19.40 13.44 11.13
CA GLU A 70 20.45 14.33 10.61
C GLU A 70 21.80 14.20 11.36
N PRO A 71 21.85 14.11 12.71
CA PRO A 71 23.13 14.04 13.42
C PRO A 71 23.89 12.71 13.27
N TYR A 72 23.28 11.70 12.64
CA TYR A 72 23.82 10.33 12.60
C TYR A 72 24.29 9.93 11.21
N ASP A 73 25.36 9.13 11.18
CA ASP A 73 25.92 8.58 9.95
C ASP A 73 25.72 7.05 9.84
N LEU A 74 26.14 6.47 8.70
CA LEU A 74 26.01 5.04 8.41
C LEU A 74 26.64 4.11 9.47
N GLY A 75 27.66 4.56 10.20
CA GLY A 75 28.25 3.78 11.29
C GLY A 75 27.33 3.61 12.50
N GLN A 76 26.37 4.52 12.68
CA GLN A 76 25.45 4.56 13.81
C GLN A 76 24.05 4.03 13.45
N LEU A 77 23.66 4.12 12.18
CA LEU A 77 22.36 3.69 11.68
C LEU A 77 22.41 2.25 11.14
N GLY A 78 21.54 1.39 11.67
CA GLY A 78 21.21 0.13 11.01
C GLY A 78 20.09 0.35 10.01
N ILE A 79 20.38 0.19 8.72
CA ILE A 79 19.40 0.32 7.63
C ILE A 79 19.12 -1.08 7.10
N TYR A 80 17.85 -1.45 7.04
CA TYR A 80 17.40 -2.75 6.57
C TYR A 80 16.27 -2.54 5.56
N PRO A 81 16.41 -2.96 4.30
CA PRO A 81 15.30 -2.90 3.35
C PRO A 81 14.14 -3.73 3.87
N LEU A 82 12.93 -3.22 3.70
CA LEU A 82 11.70 -3.97 3.91
C LEU A 82 11.14 -4.33 2.53
N SER A 83 10.56 -5.54 2.43
CA SER A 83 9.85 -5.97 1.24
C SER A 83 8.44 -5.39 1.23
N GLY A 84 7.93 -5.03 0.06
CA GLY A 84 6.57 -4.54 -0.13
C GLY A 84 6.52 -3.10 -0.63
N GLY A 85 5.34 -2.71 -1.13
CA GLY A 85 5.11 -1.43 -1.79
C GLY A 85 5.48 -1.46 -3.27
N MET A 86 4.63 -0.86 -4.11
CA MET A 86 4.85 -0.72 -5.55
C MET A 86 5.07 0.74 -5.97
N THR A 87 5.09 1.67 -5.01
CA THR A 87 5.29 3.11 -5.21
C THR A 87 6.42 3.67 -4.38
N ASN A 88 6.83 2.96 -3.33
CA ASN A 88 7.73 3.48 -2.32
C ASN A 88 8.78 2.43 -1.93
N CYS A 89 10.04 2.84 -1.80
CA CYS A 89 11.09 2.04 -1.20
C CYS A 89 11.05 2.22 0.32
N THR A 90 10.87 1.12 1.06
CA THR A 90 10.76 1.17 2.52
C THR A 90 11.97 0.55 3.22
N PHE A 91 12.44 1.20 4.28
CA PHE A 91 13.61 0.78 5.05
C PHE A 91 13.31 0.88 6.54
N LYS A 92 13.60 -0.20 7.27
CA LYS A 92 13.67 -0.14 8.72
C LYS A 92 14.97 0.52 9.14
N ILE A 93 14.86 1.63 9.86
CA ILE A 93 15.98 2.35 10.45
C ILE A 93 16.07 2.00 11.93
N ARG A 94 17.25 1.57 12.38
CA ARG A 94 17.55 1.25 13.77
C ARG A 94 18.67 2.13 14.29
N LEU A 95 18.41 2.87 15.35
CA LEU A 95 19.42 3.61 16.10
C LEU A 95 19.58 2.98 17.48
N ARG A 96 20.80 2.53 17.79
CA ARG A 96 21.14 1.81 19.03
C ARG A 96 20.21 0.61 19.25
N LYS A 97 19.91 0.24 20.51
CA LYS A 97 19.13 -0.96 20.86
C LYS A 97 17.61 -0.74 20.92
N LYS A 98 17.11 0.50 20.96
CA LYS A 98 15.70 0.77 21.29
C LYS A 98 14.93 1.46 20.16
N ASN A 99 15.53 2.41 19.46
CA ASN A 99 14.80 3.24 18.53
C ASN A 99 14.73 2.58 17.15
N ARG A 100 13.50 2.45 16.64
CA ARG A 100 13.18 1.81 15.37
C ARG A 100 12.16 2.65 14.62
N TRP A 101 12.46 2.96 13.38
CA TRP A 101 11.59 3.68 12.46
C TRP A 101 11.42 2.91 11.15
N VAL A 102 10.43 3.32 10.38
CA VAL A 102 10.31 2.99 8.96
C VAL A 102 10.52 4.28 8.18
N LEU A 103 11.54 4.30 7.33
CA LEU A 103 11.80 5.32 6.34
C LEU A 103 11.14 4.90 5.03
N ARG A 104 10.23 5.71 4.51
CA ARG A 104 9.59 5.51 3.20
C ARG A 104 10.14 6.57 2.25
N VAL A 105 10.79 6.11 1.19
CA VAL A 105 11.35 6.95 0.12
C VAL A 105 10.52 6.74 -1.14
N PRO A 106 9.84 7.78 -1.65
CA PRO A 106 9.09 7.72 -2.89
C PRO A 106 9.92 7.25 -4.09
N GLY A 107 9.36 6.34 -4.91
CA GLY A 107 9.97 5.91 -6.17
C GLY A 107 9.66 6.90 -7.30
N GLU A 108 10.58 7.04 -8.25
CA GLU A 108 10.40 7.93 -9.39
C GLU A 108 9.30 7.39 -10.32
N GLY A 109 8.53 8.31 -10.93
CA GLY A 109 7.45 8.00 -11.88
C GLY A 109 6.22 7.31 -11.25
N SER A 110 6.32 6.83 -10.02
CA SER A 110 5.26 6.02 -9.38
C SER A 110 4.17 6.84 -8.69
N THR A 111 4.36 8.16 -8.61
CA THR A 111 3.61 9.05 -7.71
C THR A 111 3.12 10.33 -8.41
N VAL A 112 3.10 10.31 -9.75
CA VAL A 112 2.84 11.48 -10.62
C VAL A 112 1.48 12.14 -10.37
N PHE A 113 0.50 11.41 -9.84
CA PHE A 113 -0.84 11.90 -9.54
C PHE A 113 -1.13 12.01 -8.03
N VAL A 114 -0.12 11.85 -7.18
CA VAL A 114 -0.27 11.99 -5.72
C VAL A 114 0.14 13.39 -5.29
N ASP A 115 -0.78 14.11 -4.66
CA ASP A 115 -0.46 15.36 -3.97
C ASP A 115 0.07 15.04 -2.56
N ARG A 116 1.37 15.26 -2.37
CA ARG A 116 2.07 14.95 -1.12
C ARG A 116 1.67 15.85 0.05
N LYS A 117 1.12 17.04 -0.19
CA LYS A 117 0.56 17.89 0.88
C LYS A 117 -0.74 17.31 1.41
N ILE A 118 -1.60 16.86 0.49
CA ILE A 118 -2.87 16.19 0.83
C ILE A 118 -2.57 14.90 1.59
N GLU A 119 -1.66 14.07 1.08
CA GLU A 119 -1.24 12.86 1.76
C GLU A 119 -0.71 13.15 3.18
N ALA A 120 0.19 14.14 3.33
CA ALA A 120 0.73 14.50 4.63
C ALA A 120 -0.37 14.87 5.64
N ASN A 121 -1.37 15.63 5.18
CA ASN A 121 -2.52 16.02 5.99
C ASN A 121 -3.34 14.78 6.42
N ASN A 122 -3.74 13.96 5.44
CA ASN A 122 -4.63 12.83 5.67
C ASN A 122 -3.96 11.75 6.53
N ALA A 123 -2.69 11.46 6.26
CA ALA A 123 -1.90 10.51 7.04
C ALA A 123 -1.74 10.95 8.51
N ARG A 124 -1.55 12.26 8.76
CA ARG A 124 -1.49 12.81 10.13
C ARG A 124 -2.83 12.75 10.84
N GLN A 125 -3.93 13.05 10.14
CA GLN A 125 -5.27 12.91 10.70
C GLN A 125 -5.53 11.45 11.12
N ALA A 126 -5.22 10.48 10.26
CA ALA A 126 -5.34 9.07 10.59
C ALA A 126 -4.42 8.64 11.75
N ALA A 127 -3.22 9.20 11.86
CA ALA A 127 -2.32 8.95 12.99
C ALA A 127 -2.88 9.49 14.32
N ASN A 128 -3.50 10.67 14.29
CA ASN A 128 -4.16 11.28 15.46
C ASN A 128 -5.37 10.47 15.93
N LEU A 129 -6.07 9.79 15.01
CA LEU A 129 -7.14 8.84 15.32
C LEU A 129 -6.63 7.47 15.79
N HIS A 130 -5.31 7.29 15.89
CA HIS A 130 -4.67 6.00 16.15
C HIS A 130 -5.00 4.92 15.13
N ILE A 131 -5.35 5.29 13.89
CA ILE A 131 -5.55 4.38 12.76
C ILE A 131 -4.22 4.09 12.07
N ASN A 132 -3.43 5.14 11.82
CA ASN A 132 -2.08 5.01 11.26
C ASN A 132 -1.04 4.87 12.39
N VAL A 133 0.19 4.49 12.01
CA VAL A 133 1.36 4.61 12.88
C VAL A 133 1.73 6.07 13.09
N ALA A 134 2.41 6.35 14.20
CA ALA A 134 2.89 7.70 14.48
C ALA A 134 3.91 8.15 13.42
N ILE A 135 3.72 9.37 12.92
CA ILE A 135 4.54 9.99 11.88
C ILE A 135 5.46 11.01 12.57
N ASP A 136 6.75 10.70 12.64
CA ASP A 136 7.73 11.59 13.28
C ASP A 136 8.28 12.63 12.27
N PHE A 137 8.21 12.34 10.95
CA PHE A 137 8.57 13.27 9.88
C PHE A 137 7.79 12.96 8.60
N PHE A 138 7.39 14.01 7.87
CA PHE A 138 6.80 13.90 6.54
C PHE A 138 7.16 15.16 5.74
N ASP A 139 7.81 14.99 4.59
CA ASP A 139 8.11 16.07 3.66
C ASP A 139 6.99 16.23 2.62
N PRO A 140 6.24 17.34 2.62
CA PRO A 140 5.13 17.55 1.70
C PRO A 140 5.57 17.88 0.26
N HIS A 141 6.86 18.05 -0.01
CA HIS A 141 7.35 18.33 -1.35
C HIS A 141 7.51 17.08 -2.21
N ASP A 142 8.00 16.00 -1.62
CA ASP A 142 8.26 14.75 -2.35
C ASP A 142 7.60 13.51 -1.74
N GLY A 143 7.19 13.57 -0.46
CA GLY A 143 6.57 12.44 0.25
C GLY A 143 7.54 11.61 1.08
N LEU A 144 8.79 12.08 1.29
CA LEU A 144 9.73 11.45 2.20
C LEU A 144 9.14 11.37 3.61
N GLN A 145 9.04 10.16 4.16
CA GLN A 145 8.35 9.94 5.42
C GLN A 145 9.16 9.08 6.40
N LEU A 146 9.12 9.45 7.67
CA LEU A 146 9.62 8.66 8.79
C LEU A 146 8.50 8.37 9.78
N THR A 147 8.19 7.08 9.97
CA THR A 147 7.19 6.63 10.94
C THR A 147 7.81 5.77 12.02
N ARG A 148 7.11 5.62 13.15
CA ARG A 148 7.52 4.70 14.21
C ARG A 148 7.31 3.26 13.77
N TYR A 149 8.33 2.43 13.97
CA TYR A 149 8.24 1.02 13.67
C TYR A 149 7.35 0.30 14.68
N LEU A 150 6.36 -0.42 14.16
CA LEU A 150 5.47 -1.27 14.94
C LEU A 150 6.19 -2.55 15.36
N ASN A 151 6.28 -2.87 16.65
CA ASN A 151 6.96 -4.08 17.10
C ASN A 151 6.03 -5.30 17.05
N ASN A 152 6.62 -6.50 16.88
CA ASN A 152 5.89 -7.77 16.88
C ASN A 152 4.64 -7.72 15.99
N ASN A 153 4.77 -7.13 14.81
CA ASN A 153 3.67 -6.99 13.87
C ASN A 153 3.67 -8.12 12.86
N ARG A 154 2.49 -8.36 12.29
CA ARG A 154 2.22 -9.24 11.15
C ARG A 154 1.30 -8.51 10.18
N THR A 155 1.31 -8.91 8.92
CA THR A 155 0.32 -8.40 7.95
C THR A 155 -1.06 -8.98 8.25
N LEU A 156 -2.13 -8.35 7.75
CA LEU A 156 -3.47 -8.93 7.87
C LEU A 156 -3.57 -10.28 7.17
N GLU A 157 -2.90 -10.46 6.03
CA GLU A 157 -2.90 -11.73 5.30
C GLU A 157 -2.31 -12.87 6.13
N GLU A 158 -1.21 -12.62 6.86
CA GLU A 158 -0.62 -13.60 7.76
C GLU A 158 -1.55 -13.91 8.95
N GLU A 159 -2.20 -12.88 9.50
CA GLU A 159 -3.08 -13.01 10.64
C GLU A 159 -4.35 -13.81 10.31
N LEU A 160 -4.96 -13.56 9.15
CA LEU A 160 -6.18 -14.23 8.69
C LEU A 160 -6.03 -15.76 8.59
N LYS A 161 -4.81 -16.27 8.36
CA LYS A 161 -4.52 -17.71 8.31
C LYS A 161 -4.75 -18.42 9.64
N THR A 162 -4.69 -17.68 10.75
CA THR A 162 -4.79 -18.25 12.11
C THR A 162 -5.92 -17.66 12.94
N ASN A 163 -6.38 -16.44 12.63
CA ASN A 163 -7.36 -15.72 13.41
C ASN A 163 -8.27 -14.83 12.53
N PRO A 164 -9.30 -15.40 11.89
CA PRO A 164 -10.23 -14.63 11.07
C PRO A 164 -11.04 -13.57 11.82
N LEU A 165 -11.19 -13.70 13.15
CA LEU A 165 -11.89 -12.72 13.97
C LEU A 165 -11.23 -11.33 13.97
N ILE A 166 -9.97 -11.22 13.51
CA ILE A 166 -9.32 -9.94 13.31
C ILE A 166 -10.11 -9.00 12.38
N LEU A 167 -10.94 -9.55 11.48
CA LEU A 167 -11.81 -8.77 10.60
C LEU A 167 -12.76 -7.82 11.36
N LYS A 168 -13.14 -8.16 12.61
CA LYS A 168 -13.92 -7.24 13.47
C LYS A 168 -13.13 -5.97 13.81
N ALA A 169 -11.83 -6.12 14.10
CA ALA A 169 -10.96 -4.99 14.38
C ALA A 169 -10.65 -4.18 13.11
N VAL A 170 -10.47 -4.83 11.97
CA VAL A 170 -10.33 -4.16 10.66
C VAL A 170 -11.58 -3.33 10.34
N ALA A 171 -12.77 -3.92 10.50
CA ALA A 171 -14.04 -3.21 10.32
C ALA A 171 -14.16 -2.00 11.26
N ALA A 172 -13.75 -2.13 12.53
CA ALA A 172 -13.74 -1.02 13.47
C ALA A 172 -12.78 0.11 13.05
N VAL A 173 -11.59 -0.23 12.54
CA VAL A 173 -10.62 0.74 12.01
C VAL A 173 -11.20 1.52 10.82
N LEU A 174 -11.76 0.83 9.82
CA LEU A 174 -12.37 1.51 8.67
C LEU A 174 -13.58 2.34 9.09
N LYS A 175 -14.42 1.83 9.99
CA LYS A 175 -15.58 2.57 10.51
C LYS A 175 -15.16 3.83 11.27
N SER A 176 -14.06 3.77 12.01
CA SER A 176 -13.48 4.95 12.67
C SER A 176 -12.97 5.97 11.65
N LEU A 177 -12.36 5.53 10.55
CA LEU A 177 -11.91 6.42 9.48
C LEU A 177 -13.10 7.09 8.79
N HIS A 178 -14.07 6.30 8.36
CA HIS A 178 -15.21 6.75 7.55
C HIS A 178 -16.15 7.70 8.34
N ASN A 179 -16.15 7.63 9.67
CA ASN A 179 -16.92 8.55 10.53
C ASN A 179 -16.08 9.74 11.05
N SER A 180 -14.84 9.87 10.62
CA SER A 180 -13.98 10.99 11.02
C SER A 180 -14.26 12.26 10.21
N THR A 181 -13.58 13.35 10.55
CA THR A 181 -13.71 14.62 9.82
C THR A 181 -13.29 14.45 8.35
N PRO A 182 -14.06 14.99 7.38
CA PRO A 182 -13.72 14.96 5.96
C PRO A 182 -12.28 15.35 5.65
N PHE A 183 -11.66 14.64 4.70
CA PHE A 183 -10.40 15.04 4.09
C PHE A 183 -10.59 16.32 3.24
N PRO A 184 -9.51 17.06 2.93
CA PRO A 184 -9.58 18.28 2.11
C PRO A 184 -9.74 17.99 0.61
N ASN A 185 -9.78 16.73 0.22
CA ASN A 185 -9.85 16.26 -1.17
C ASN A 185 -10.91 15.17 -1.34
N GLU A 186 -11.38 15.01 -2.57
CA GLU A 186 -12.37 14.01 -2.94
C GLU A 186 -11.91 13.26 -4.18
N VAL A 187 -12.38 12.03 -4.35
CA VAL A 187 -12.10 11.24 -5.55
C VAL A 187 -13.39 10.70 -6.14
N ASN A 188 -13.50 10.81 -7.46
CA ASN A 188 -14.50 10.07 -8.23
C ASN A 188 -13.76 9.01 -9.05
N LEU A 189 -13.90 7.74 -8.65
CA LEU A 189 -13.17 6.62 -9.27
C LEU A 189 -13.46 6.50 -10.76
N PHE A 190 -14.72 6.64 -11.19
CA PHE A 190 -15.10 6.53 -12.60
C PHE A 190 -14.47 7.63 -13.45
N ARG A 191 -14.52 8.88 -12.98
CA ARG A 191 -13.90 10.02 -13.67
C ARG A 191 -12.38 9.84 -13.77
N ARG A 192 -11.73 9.49 -12.66
CA ARG A 192 -10.28 9.23 -12.63
C ARG A 192 -9.89 8.13 -13.62
N ASN A 193 -10.63 7.02 -13.61
CA ASN A 193 -10.37 5.88 -14.49
C ASN A 193 -10.52 6.26 -15.97
N LYS A 194 -11.56 7.03 -16.32
CA LYS A 194 -11.78 7.54 -17.68
C LYS A 194 -10.67 8.49 -18.14
N GLU A 195 -10.26 9.43 -17.28
CA GLU A 195 -9.18 10.38 -17.57
C GLU A 195 -7.84 9.65 -17.85
N LEU A 196 -7.48 8.69 -17.00
CA LEU A 196 -6.26 7.89 -17.19
C LEU A 196 -6.33 7.00 -18.44
N MET A 197 -7.47 6.34 -18.69
CA MET A 197 -7.64 5.53 -19.90
C MET A 197 -7.55 6.36 -21.18
N ALA A 198 -8.07 7.59 -21.20
CA ALA A 198 -7.91 8.49 -22.34
C ALA A 198 -6.43 8.80 -22.62
N VAL A 199 -5.63 9.04 -21.57
CA VAL A 199 -4.19 9.25 -21.71
C VAL A 199 -3.49 7.99 -22.24
N LEU A 200 -3.81 6.82 -21.68
CA LEU A 200 -3.25 5.54 -22.11
C LEU A 200 -3.60 5.21 -23.56
N LYS A 201 -4.85 5.39 -23.98
CA LYS A 201 -5.28 5.18 -25.37
C LYS A 201 -4.57 6.10 -26.36
N ASN A 202 -4.37 7.37 -25.98
CA ASN A 202 -3.74 8.35 -26.87
C ASN A 202 -2.22 8.11 -27.00
N LYS A 203 -1.53 7.91 -25.88
CA LYS A 203 -0.05 7.89 -25.85
C LYS A 203 0.57 6.50 -25.80
N HIS A 204 -0.18 5.49 -25.33
CA HIS A 204 0.33 4.17 -25.01
C HIS A 204 -0.61 3.04 -25.47
N ALA A 205 -1.33 3.23 -26.59
CA ALA A 205 -2.32 2.27 -27.11
C ALA A 205 -1.82 0.82 -27.19
N LYS A 206 -0.52 0.62 -27.48
CA LYS A 206 0.11 -0.70 -27.58
C LYS A 206 0.16 -1.48 -26.26
N LEU A 207 0.02 -0.82 -25.12
CA LEU A 207 -0.07 -1.46 -23.80
C LEU A 207 -1.46 -2.07 -23.56
N LEU A 208 -2.48 -1.63 -24.29
CA LEU A 208 -3.86 -1.97 -24.02
C LEU A 208 -4.27 -3.25 -24.78
N PRO A 209 -4.98 -4.19 -24.13
CA PRO A 209 -5.60 -5.33 -24.80
C PRO A 209 -6.62 -4.89 -25.86
N MET A 210 -6.79 -5.70 -26.90
CA MET A 210 -7.73 -5.39 -27.99
C MET A 210 -9.19 -5.32 -27.53
N ASP A 211 -9.55 -6.04 -26.47
CA ASP A 211 -10.92 -6.15 -25.97
C ASP A 211 -11.22 -5.19 -24.80
N VAL A 212 -10.34 -4.21 -24.54
CA VAL A 212 -10.44 -3.30 -23.39
C VAL A 212 -11.77 -2.52 -23.32
N GLU A 213 -12.32 -2.18 -24.48
CA GLU A 213 -13.57 -1.42 -24.61
C GLU A 213 -14.78 -2.18 -24.05
N SER A 214 -14.73 -3.51 -24.04
CA SER A 214 -15.79 -4.34 -23.45
C SER A 214 -15.90 -4.13 -21.94
N VAL A 215 -14.79 -3.95 -21.25
CA VAL A 215 -14.76 -3.64 -19.81
C VAL A 215 -15.21 -2.21 -19.58
N GLU A 216 -14.73 -1.25 -20.38
CA GLU A 216 -15.14 0.16 -20.26
C GLU A 216 -16.65 0.34 -20.42
N THR A 217 -17.28 -0.37 -21.36
CA THR A 217 -18.74 -0.33 -21.56
C THR A 217 -19.49 -0.73 -20.29
N VAL A 218 -19.05 -1.79 -19.60
CA VAL A 218 -19.68 -2.21 -18.34
C VAL A 218 -19.41 -1.21 -17.22
N MET A 219 -18.22 -0.60 -17.17
CA MET A 219 -17.92 0.45 -16.19
C MET A 219 -18.81 1.69 -16.39
N GLU A 220 -19.16 2.02 -17.63
CA GLU A 220 -20.11 3.09 -17.94
C GLU A 220 -21.54 2.76 -17.52
N GLN A 221 -21.96 1.50 -17.67
CA GLN A 221 -23.25 1.02 -17.16
C GLN A 221 -23.31 1.12 -15.64
N ILE A 222 -22.27 0.65 -14.93
CA ILE A 222 -22.18 0.77 -13.46
C ILE A 222 -22.20 2.26 -13.05
N GLN A 223 -21.44 3.12 -13.74
CA GLN A 223 -21.45 4.55 -13.45
C GLN A 223 -22.85 5.16 -13.63
N THR A 224 -23.52 4.83 -14.73
CA THR A 224 -24.88 5.31 -15.03
C THR A 224 -25.87 4.86 -13.95
N LEU A 225 -25.79 3.59 -13.55
CA LEU A 225 -26.64 3.02 -12.51
C LEU A 225 -26.41 3.75 -11.16
N THR A 226 -25.16 3.90 -10.75
CA THR A 226 -24.81 4.52 -9.46
C THR A 226 -25.11 6.02 -9.41
N ASN A 227 -25.12 6.73 -10.55
CA ASN A 227 -25.52 8.13 -10.64
C ASN A 227 -27.00 8.39 -10.33
N ASN A 228 -27.85 7.35 -10.30
CA ASN A 228 -29.24 7.48 -9.83
C ASN A 228 -29.33 7.65 -8.30
N TYR A 229 -28.23 7.46 -7.59
CA TYR A 229 -28.18 7.52 -6.13
C TYR A 229 -27.42 8.76 -5.64
N THR A 230 -27.98 9.42 -4.63
CA THR A 230 -27.26 10.33 -3.74
C THR A 230 -26.49 9.50 -2.72
N ILE A 231 -25.16 9.52 -2.84
CA ILE A 231 -24.24 8.75 -2.00
C ILE A 231 -23.46 9.73 -1.11
N PRO A 232 -23.54 9.59 0.23
CA PRO A 232 -22.74 10.40 1.13
C PRO A 232 -21.26 10.03 1.01
N LEU A 233 -20.40 11.05 0.96
CA LEU A 233 -18.96 10.86 0.95
C LEU A 233 -18.42 10.77 2.37
N SER A 234 -17.37 9.98 2.56
CA SER A 234 -16.67 9.75 3.82
C SER A 234 -15.16 9.77 3.58
N PRO A 235 -14.33 10.15 4.55
CA PRO A 235 -12.88 9.96 4.46
C PRO A 235 -12.59 8.48 4.17
N CYS A 236 -11.97 8.18 3.03
CA CYS A 236 -11.65 6.82 2.62
C CYS A 236 -10.14 6.69 2.39
N HIS A 237 -9.61 5.49 2.64
CA HIS A 237 -8.24 5.14 2.35
C HIS A 237 -7.98 5.03 0.84
N ASN A 238 -8.94 4.48 0.10
CA ASN A 238 -8.91 4.19 -1.34
C ASN A 238 -7.77 3.26 -1.79
N ASP A 239 -7.21 2.47 -0.87
CA ASP A 239 -6.19 1.44 -1.15
C ASP A 239 -6.15 0.39 -0.02
N VAL A 240 -7.32 -0.16 0.31
CA VAL A 240 -7.51 -1.05 1.48
C VAL A 240 -7.02 -2.46 1.15
N THR A 241 -5.71 -2.62 1.02
CA THR A 241 -5.06 -3.90 0.75
C THR A 241 -4.72 -4.61 2.06
N ALA A 242 -4.68 -5.95 2.05
CA ALA A 242 -4.31 -6.73 3.23
C ALA A 242 -2.87 -6.45 3.69
N SER A 243 -1.99 -6.04 2.77
CA SER A 243 -0.59 -5.70 3.08
C SER A 243 -0.44 -4.33 3.77
N ASN A 244 -1.38 -3.41 3.57
CA ASN A 244 -1.41 -2.11 4.25
C ASN A 244 -1.87 -2.20 5.71
N PHE A 245 -2.46 -3.33 6.13
CA PHE A 245 -2.80 -3.56 7.52
C PHE A 245 -1.66 -4.25 8.27
N LEU A 246 -1.28 -3.65 9.40
CA LEU A 246 -0.43 -4.30 10.38
C LEU A 246 -1.21 -4.63 11.65
N VAL A 247 -1.15 -5.89 12.02
CA VAL A 247 -1.68 -6.41 13.28
C VAL A 247 -0.52 -6.53 14.25
N SER A 248 -0.65 -5.94 15.41
CA SER A 248 0.29 -6.11 16.51
C SER A 248 -0.49 -6.41 17.78
N GLU A 249 0.24 -6.73 18.84
CA GLU A 249 -0.31 -7.15 20.11
C GLU A 249 0.29 -6.29 21.23
N ASN A 250 -0.56 -5.86 22.14
CA ASN A 250 -0.10 -5.24 23.37
C ASN A 250 0.59 -6.31 24.23
N PRO A 251 1.88 -6.16 24.56
CA PRO A 251 2.61 -7.19 25.30
C PRO A 251 2.07 -7.44 26.72
N GLU A 252 1.35 -6.48 27.31
CA GLU A 252 0.81 -6.58 28.67
C GLU A 252 -0.62 -7.12 28.68
N THR A 253 -1.50 -6.61 27.79
CA THR A 253 -2.92 -6.99 27.77
C THR A 253 -3.25 -8.12 26.80
N GLN A 254 -2.32 -8.47 25.89
CA GLN A 254 -2.55 -9.38 24.74
C GLN A 254 -3.66 -8.90 23.78
N GLU A 255 -4.11 -7.65 23.92
CA GLU A 255 -5.09 -7.07 23.01
C GLU A 255 -4.42 -6.75 21.67
N LYS A 256 -5.10 -7.14 20.59
CA LYS A 256 -4.64 -6.85 19.23
C LYS A 256 -5.02 -5.44 18.83
N TRP A 257 -4.07 -4.77 18.20
CA TRP A 257 -4.24 -3.46 17.63
C TRP A 257 -3.93 -3.52 16.14
N VAL A 258 -4.81 -2.92 15.35
CA VAL A 258 -4.73 -2.88 13.90
C VAL A 258 -4.34 -1.48 13.48
N LYS A 259 -3.31 -1.38 12.65
CA LYS A 259 -2.90 -0.14 11.99
C LYS A 259 -3.14 -0.27 10.49
N LEU A 260 -3.62 0.81 9.89
CA LEU A 260 -3.72 0.96 8.44
C LEU A 260 -2.62 1.93 7.99
N LEU A 261 -1.82 1.51 7.02
CA LEU A 261 -0.68 2.26 6.49
C LEU A 261 -0.99 2.79 5.07
N ASP A 262 -0.15 3.72 4.61
CA ASP A 262 -0.08 4.18 3.22
C ASP A 262 -1.28 4.98 2.70
N PHE A 263 -1.48 6.17 3.27
CA PHE A 263 -2.60 7.07 2.94
C PHE A 263 -2.40 7.89 1.65
N GLU A 264 -1.57 7.43 0.71
CA GLU A 264 -1.21 8.22 -0.49
C GLU A 264 -2.36 8.43 -1.48
N LEU A 265 -3.32 7.49 -1.50
CA LEU A 265 -4.55 7.59 -2.32
C LEU A 265 -5.77 8.08 -1.53
N SER A 266 -5.59 8.46 -0.26
CA SER A 266 -6.70 8.82 0.62
C SER A 266 -7.42 10.09 0.15
N ALA A 267 -8.74 10.03 0.18
CA ALA A 267 -9.64 11.08 -0.30
C ALA A 267 -11.06 10.78 0.19
N ASN A 268 -11.93 11.79 0.27
CA ASN A 268 -13.35 11.51 0.48
C ASN A 268 -13.91 10.75 -0.72
N ASN A 269 -14.59 9.64 -0.44
CA ASN A 269 -15.19 8.76 -1.42
C ASN A 269 -16.41 8.07 -0.78
N ASP A 270 -17.08 7.22 -1.55
CA ASP A 270 -18.00 6.25 -1.00
C ASP A 270 -17.26 5.20 -0.14
N ARG A 271 -17.65 5.10 1.14
CA ARG A 271 -17.14 4.09 2.09
C ARG A 271 -17.26 2.64 1.61
N ALA A 272 -18.23 2.33 0.75
CA ALA A 272 -18.38 1.00 0.18
C ALA A 272 -17.21 0.64 -0.77
N CYS A 273 -16.55 1.63 -1.37
CA CYS A 273 -15.36 1.40 -2.21
C CYS A 273 -14.21 0.81 -1.38
N ASP A 274 -13.92 1.34 -0.19
CA ASP A 274 -12.86 0.82 0.70
C ASP A 274 -13.10 -0.64 1.11
N ILE A 275 -14.36 -1.01 1.33
CA ILE A 275 -14.74 -2.39 1.66
C ILE A 275 -14.61 -3.28 0.41
N ALA A 276 -15.02 -2.78 -0.77
CA ALA A 276 -14.83 -3.48 -2.02
C ALA A 276 -13.35 -3.70 -2.36
N TYR A 277 -12.45 -2.76 -1.99
CA TYR A 277 -10.99 -2.95 -2.06
C TYR A 277 -10.55 -4.16 -1.27
N LEU A 278 -10.93 -4.23 0.01
CA LEU A 278 -10.55 -5.35 0.86
C LEU A 278 -11.06 -6.67 0.29
N PHE A 279 -12.29 -6.72 -0.23
CA PHE A 279 -12.89 -7.94 -0.77
C PHE A 279 -12.29 -8.34 -2.12
N TRP A 280 -11.84 -7.38 -2.90
CA TRP A 280 -11.12 -7.63 -4.14
C TRP A 280 -9.72 -8.19 -3.88
N ASP A 281 -9.01 -7.63 -2.89
CA ASP A 281 -7.61 -7.93 -2.59
C ASP A 281 -7.44 -9.20 -1.75
N ALA A 282 -8.18 -9.34 -0.65
CA ALA A 282 -7.97 -10.37 0.37
C ALA A 282 -8.67 -11.72 0.07
N ASP A 283 -9.46 -11.79 -1.00
CA ASP A 283 -10.20 -13.01 -1.44
C ASP A 283 -10.92 -13.74 -0.28
N LEU A 284 -11.69 -12.96 0.50
CA LEU A 284 -12.36 -13.47 1.68
C LEU A 284 -13.41 -14.54 1.34
N SER A 285 -13.51 -15.57 2.19
CA SER A 285 -14.60 -16.54 2.10
C SER A 285 -15.97 -15.89 2.35
N PRO A 286 -17.09 -16.52 1.96
CA PRO A 286 -18.43 -16.01 2.27
C PRO A 286 -18.65 -15.75 3.77
N GLN A 287 -18.15 -16.64 4.64
CA GLN A 287 -18.29 -16.49 6.10
C GLN A 287 -17.46 -15.30 6.63
N HIS A 288 -16.26 -15.09 6.09
CA HIS A 288 -15.43 -13.94 6.45
C HIS A 288 -16.02 -12.63 5.93
N THR A 289 -16.62 -12.66 4.73
CA THR A 289 -17.36 -11.54 4.15
C THR A 289 -18.53 -11.15 5.05
N GLU A 290 -19.40 -12.10 5.41
CA GLU A 290 -20.53 -11.85 6.31
C GLU A 290 -20.08 -11.29 7.66
N LEU A 291 -19.07 -11.91 8.28
CA LEU A 291 -18.47 -11.44 9.54
C LEU A 291 -18.01 -9.98 9.46
N PHE A 292 -17.33 -9.61 8.37
CA PHE A 292 -16.85 -8.25 8.16
C PHE A 292 -17.99 -7.27 7.95
N VAL A 293 -18.93 -7.60 7.05
CA VAL A 293 -20.08 -6.74 6.70
C VAL A 293 -20.94 -6.49 7.93
N GLU A 294 -21.28 -7.53 8.68
CA GLU A 294 -22.05 -7.41 9.92
C GLU A 294 -21.32 -6.55 10.96
N SER A 295 -20.00 -6.73 11.12
CA SER A 295 -19.20 -5.93 12.05
C SER A 295 -19.13 -4.45 11.67
N TYR A 296 -19.09 -4.15 10.36
CA TYR A 296 -18.99 -2.78 9.87
C TYR A 296 -20.37 -2.08 9.85
N PHE A 297 -21.36 -2.64 9.16
CA PHE A 297 -22.67 -2.05 8.93
C PHE A 297 -23.68 -2.33 10.06
N GLY A 298 -23.39 -3.28 10.95
CA GLY A 298 -24.34 -3.76 11.97
C GLY A 298 -25.40 -4.72 11.42
N GLN A 299 -25.35 -5.01 10.11
CA GLN A 299 -26.23 -5.91 9.40
C GLN A 299 -25.52 -6.45 8.15
N CYS A 300 -25.84 -7.67 7.75
CA CYS A 300 -25.45 -8.23 6.47
C CYS A 300 -26.72 -8.56 5.69
N ASN A 301 -27.06 -7.75 4.68
CA ASN A 301 -28.25 -7.93 3.86
C ASN A 301 -27.93 -7.75 2.37
N GLU A 302 -28.89 -8.14 1.53
CA GLU A 302 -28.75 -8.15 0.07
C GLU A 302 -28.44 -6.77 -0.50
N THR A 303 -29.04 -5.70 0.06
CA THR A 303 -28.77 -4.32 -0.37
C THR A 303 -27.30 -3.96 -0.18
N VAL A 304 -26.73 -4.18 1.01
CA VAL A 304 -25.32 -3.87 1.29
C VAL A 304 -24.39 -4.72 0.42
N LEU A 305 -24.64 -6.03 0.37
CA LEU A 305 -23.81 -6.96 -0.41
C LEU A 305 -23.81 -6.63 -1.90
N SER A 306 -24.98 -6.28 -2.46
CA SER A 306 -25.10 -5.91 -3.88
C SER A 306 -24.22 -4.72 -4.24
N TRP A 307 -24.15 -3.68 -3.39
CA TRP A 307 -23.26 -2.55 -3.65
C TRP A 307 -21.77 -2.91 -3.58
N LEU A 308 -21.39 -3.76 -2.61
CA LEU A 308 -20.01 -4.23 -2.49
C LEU A 308 -19.60 -5.05 -3.72
N TYR A 309 -20.49 -5.94 -4.19
CA TYR A 309 -20.27 -6.77 -5.37
C TYR A 309 -20.31 -5.97 -6.68
N LEU A 310 -21.15 -4.93 -6.77
CA LEU A 310 -21.17 -3.99 -7.88
C LEU A 310 -19.83 -3.24 -7.99
N TYR A 311 -19.21 -2.86 -6.87
CA TYR A 311 -17.95 -2.11 -6.86
C TYR A 311 -16.68 -2.97 -6.99
N LYS A 312 -16.70 -4.27 -6.64
CA LYS A 312 -15.55 -5.16 -6.82
C LYS A 312 -14.89 -5.06 -8.22
N PRO A 313 -15.61 -5.14 -9.36
CA PRO A 313 -14.99 -5.01 -10.66
C PRO A 313 -14.51 -3.58 -10.96
N VAL A 314 -15.11 -2.55 -10.36
CA VAL A 314 -14.63 -1.16 -10.47
C VAL A 314 -13.25 -1.03 -9.81
N ILE A 315 -13.05 -1.69 -8.67
CA ILE A 315 -11.73 -1.76 -8.03
C ILE A 315 -10.74 -2.55 -8.87
N GLY A 316 -11.12 -3.72 -9.37
CA GLY A 316 -10.26 -4.51 -10.26
C GLY A 316 -9.82 -3.74 -11.51
N TRP A 317 -10.75 -2.96 -12.06
CA TRP A 317 -10.46 -2.07 -13.18
C TRP A 317 -9.50 -0.94 -12.81
N TRP A 318 -9.66 -0.35 -11.62
CA TRP A 318 -8.69 0.62 -11.11
C TRP A 318 -7.28 0.02 -10.98
N TYR A 319 -7.11 -1.17 -10.39
CA TYR A 319 -5.81 -1.84 -10.29
C TYR A 319 -5.16 -2.01 -11.67
N THR A 320 -5.96 -2.36 -12.67
CA THR A 320 -5.51 -2.55 -14.05
C THR A 320 -4.99 -1.24 -14.65
N ILE A 321 -5.82 -0.18 -14.61
CA ILE A 321 -5.47 1.14 -15.16
C ILE A 321 -4.26 1.73 -14.44
N TRP A 322 -4.25 1.63 -13.11
CA TRP A 322 -3.14 2.09 -12.29
C TRP A 322 -1.85 1.40 -12.72
N SER A 323 -1.86 0.08 -12.88
CA SER A 323 -0.68 -0.69 -13.28
C SER A 323 -0.16 -0.29 -14.67
N TRP A 324 -1.06 -0.13 -15.66
CA TRP A 324 -0.67 0.39 -16.97
C TRP A 324 -0.10 1.80 -16.92
N THR A 325 -0.64 2.65 -16.03
CA THR A 325 -0.15 4.00 -15.82
C THR A 325 1.28 3.97 -15.25
N GLN A 326 1.58 3.08 -14.31
CA GLN A 326 2.93 2.92 -13.77
C GLN A 326 3.93 2.46 -14.85
N ILE A 327 3.52 1.52 -15.70
CA ILE A 327 4.33 1.07 -16.85
C ILE A 327 4.58 2.24 -17.82
N ALA A 328 3.54 2.98 -18.18
CA ALA A 328 3.62 4.13 -19.07
C ALA A 328 4.56 5.23 -18.52
N ASN A 329 4.58 5.41 -17.20
CA ASN A 329 5.44 6.37 -16.51
C ASN A 329 6.88 5.88 -16.28
N ASN A 330 7.22 4.64 -16.66
CA ASN A 330 8.50 3.99 -16.33
C ASN A 330 8.79 4.03 -14.82
N ALA A 331 7.77 3.78 -14.00
CA ALA A 331 7.90 3.75 -12.55
C ALA A 331 8.99 2.74 -12.11
N ASN A 332 9.79 3.12 -11.11
CA ASN A 332 10.97 2.34 -10.71
C ASN A 332 10.99 1.92 -9.23
N ALA A 333 9.86 2.02 -8.54
CA ALA A 333 9.77 1.60 -7.14
C ALA A 333 9.86 0.07 -6.97
N CYS A 334 9.40 -0.69 -7.96
CA CYS A 334 9.60 -2.14 -8.06
C CYS A 334 10.02 -2.55 -9.48
N ALA A 335 10.25 -3.84 -9.68
CA ALA A 335 10.59 -4.38 -10.99
C ALA A 335 9.44 -4.13 -12.01
N PRO A 336 9.72 -3.72 -13.26
CA PRO A 336 8.70 -3.50 -14.29
C PRO A 336 7.76 -4.69 -14.50
N GLU A 337 8.28 -5.91 -14.33
CA GLU A 337 7.54 -7.17 -14.45
C GLU A 337 6.42 -7.25 -13.42
N ALA A 338 6.60 -6.70 -12.21
CA ALA A 338 5.58 -6.72 -11.16
C ALA A 338 4.37 -5.84 -11.53
N TYR A 339 4.59 -4.68 -12.18
CA TYR A 339 3.48 -3.88 -12.69
C TYR A 339 2.74 -4.59 -13.83
N MET A 340 3.47 -5.26 -14.73
CA MET A 340 2.87 -6.01 -15.84
C MET A 340 2.07 -7.21 -15.35
N GLU A 341 2.59 -7.95 -14.36
CA GLU A 341 1.89 -9.06 -13.73
C GLU A 341 0.60 -8.57 -13.06
N LEU A 342 0.67 -7.48 -12.29
CA LEU A 342 -0.51 -6.90 -11.64
C LEU A 342 -1.55 -6.44 -12.66
N ALA A 343 -1.13 -5.76 -13.73
CA ALA A 343 -2.00 -5.31 -14.80
C ALA A 343 -2.75 -6.49 -15.44
N THR A 344 -2.01 -7.53 -15.83
CA THR A 344 -2.56 -8.71 -16.50
C THR A 344 -3.52 -9.46 -15.58
N ARG A 345 -3.09 -9.74 -14.34
CA ARG A 345 -3.89 -10.46 -13.35
C ARG A 345 -5.18 -9.70 -13.00
N SER A 346 -5.09 -8.39 -12.78
CA SER A 346 -6.25 -7.57 -12.40
C SER A 346 -7.23 -7.43 -13.56
N TYR A 347 -6.73 -7.29 -14.79
CA TYR A 347 -7.59 -7.23 -15.98
C TYR A 347 -8.38 -8.52 -16.18
N GLU A 348 -7.71 -9.67 -16.16
CA GLU A 348 -8.35 -10.96 -16.33
C GLU A 348 -9.28 -11.31 -15.17
N LYS A 349 -8.89 -11.02 -13.92
CA LYS A 349 -9.78 -11.17 -12.77
C LYS A 349 -11.04 -10.30 -12.93
N THR A 350 -10.91 -9.07 -13.43
CA THR A 350 -12.05 -8.16 -13.65
C THR A 350 -12.99 -8.72 -14.70
N LYS A 351 -12.47 -9.12 -15.87
CA LYS A 351 -13.26 -9.73 -16.94
C LYS A 351 -13.98 -10.99 -16.50
N ASN A 352 -13.32 -11.83 -15.71
CA ASN A 352 -13.93 -13.05 -15.20
C ASN A 352 -15.02 -12.74 -14.17
N TYR A 353 -14.78 -11.79 -13.27
CA TYR A 353 -15.76 -11.38 -12.27
C TYR A 353 -17.04 -10.81 -12.90
N LEU A 354 -16.91 -10.00 -13.95
CA LEU A 354 -18.06 -9.43 -14.69
C LEU A 354 -18.99 -10.50 -15.30
N LYS A 355 -18.53 -11.76 -15.45
CA LYS A 355 -19.33 -12.86 -15.97
C LYS A 355 -20.04 -13.67 -14.88
N THR A 356 -19.71 -13.45 -13.62
CA THR A 356 -20.24 -14.21 -12.48
C THR A 356 -21.71 -13.89 -12.21
N GLU A 357 -22.44 -14.86 -11.65
CA GLU A 357 -23.81 -14.64 -11.19
C GLU A 357 -23.86 -13.68 -10.00
N GLU A 358 -22.80 -13.62 -9.18
CA GLU A 358 -22.67 -12.67 -8.07
C GLU A 358 -22.77 -11.23 -8.57
N PHE A 359 -21.98 -10.86 -9.58
CA PHE A 359 -22.03 -9.53 -10.18
C PHE A 359 -23.38 -9.25 -10.85
N LYS A 360 -23.89 -10.19 -11.66
CA LYS A 360 -25.16 -9.99 -12.39
C LYS A 360 -26.34 -9.81 -11.45
N THR A 361 -26.41 -10.61 -10.38
CA THR A 361 -27.45 -10.52 -9.37
C THR A 361 -27.39 -9.17 -8.66
N ALA A 362 -26.20 -8.74 -8.25
CA ALA A 362 -25.99 -7.44 -7.62
C ALA A 362 -26.37 -6.26 -8.54
N PHE A 363 -25.98 -6.31 -9.81
CA PHE A 363 -26.33 -5.30 -10.81
C PHE A 363 -27.85 -5.22 -11.00
N ASN A 364 -28.49 -6.37 -11.24
CA ASN A 364 -29.94 -6.44 -11.48
C ASN A 364 -30.74 -6.02 -10.24
N PHE A 365 -30.28 -6.35 -9.03
CA PHE A 365 -30.90 -5.91 -7.79
C PHE A 365 -30.96 -4.38 -7.72
N ILE A 366 -29.80 -3.73 -7.88
CA ILE A 366 -29.69 -2.27 -7.82
C ILE A 366 -30.46 -1.61 -8.98
N GLU A 367 -30.40 -2.17 -10.19
CA GLU A 367 -31.19 -1.69 -11.33
C GLU A 367 -32.71 -1.76 -11.04
N SER A 368 -33.19 -2.87 -10.48
CA SER A 368 -34.60 -3.02 -10.13
C SER A 368 -35.06 -2.04 -9.05
N GLU A 369 -34.19 -1.69 -8.09
CA GLU A 369 -34.46 -0.66 -7.09
C GLU A 369 -34.69 0.70 -7.75
N THR A 370 -33.87 1.07 -8.75
CA THR A 370 -34.02 2.36 -9.46
C THR A 370 -35.31 2.47 -10.28
N GLN A 371 -35.90 1.33 -10.65
CA GLN A 371 -37.16 1.26 -11.41
C GLN A 371 -38.39 1.21 -10.49
N SER A 372 -38.21 1.06 -9.18
CA SER A 372 -39.30 1.00 -8.22
C SER A 372 -40.02 2.34 -8.09
N ALA A 373 -41.34 2.31 -7.98
CA ALA A 373 -42.15 3.50 -7.68
C ALA A 373 -41.84 4.14 -6.32
N SER A 374 -41.21 3.38 -5.40
CA SER A 374 -40.75 3.86 -4.09
C SER A 374 -39.31 4.37 -4.09
N PHE A 375 -38.64 4.43 -5.24
CA PHE A 375 -37.25 4.84 -5.33
C PHE A 375 -37.08 6.32 -4.94
N THR A 376 -36.29 6.56 -3.90
CA THR A 376 -36.05 7.92 -3.38
C THR A 376 -34.76 8.54 -3.89
N GLY A 377 -33.91 7.76 -4.58
CA GLY A 377 -32.55 8.17 -4.93
C GLY A 377 -31.58 8.17 -3.74
N LEU A 378 -32.02 7.95 -2.49
CA LEU A 378 -31.11 7.95 -1.34
C LEU A 378 -30.58 6.53 -1.09
N ARG A 379 -29.26 6.38 -0.97
CA ARG A 379 -28.69 5.12 -0.46
C ARG A 379 -28.69 5.11 1.07
N HIS A 380 -29.38 4.15 1.65
CA HIS A 380 -29.75 4.17 3.08
C HIS A 380 -28.66 3.74 4.08
N PHE A 381 -27.51 3.23 3.64
CA PHE A 381 -26.51 2.61 4.52
C PHE A 381 -25.09 3.20 4.43
#